data_AF-A0A2S8VYL2-F1
#
_entry.id   AF-A0A2S8VYL2-F1
#
_cell.length_a   1.000
_cell.length_b   1.000
_cell.length_c   1.000
_cell.angle_alpha   90.00
_cell.angle_beta   90.00
_cell.angle_gamma   90.00
#
_symmetry.space_group_name_H-M   'P 1'
#
loop_
_entity.id
_entity.type
_entity.pdbx_description
1 polymer ?
#
loop_
_entity_poly.entity_id
_entity_poly.type
_entity_poly.pdbx_seq_one_letter_code
_entity_poly.pdbx_strand_id
1 'polypeptide(L)'
;MFTYQNTYQCCTLDESTSRFCEEISSSLNTEIKNTLTIHRAVMVYHAYIIFKNDKVLDIKIELNKKKLMWVCICEELDKESLFDSIHKEMILDKEGSSANSRGRLFGFRAERFLRDIAQ
;
A
#
# COMPACT_ATOMS: atom_id res chain seq x y z
N MET A 1 9.22 -14.88 3.76
CA MET A 1 8.06 -14.03 3.45
C MET A 1 7.64 -13.35 4.73
N PHE A 2 7.89 -12.06 4.82
CA PHE A 2 7.54 -11.22 5.96
C PHE A 2 6.04 -10.90 5.93
N THR A 3 5.39 -11.02 7.07
CA THR A 3 3.99 -10.66 7.25
C THR A 3 3.85 -9.94 8.58
N TYR A 4 3.09 -8.86 8.62
CA TYR A 4 2.85 -8.12 9.86
C TYR A 4 1.40 -7.67 9.89
N GLN A 5 0.78 -7.74 11.06
CA GLN A 5 -0.59 -7.27 11.26
C GLN A 5 -0.70 -6.60 12.60
N ASN A 6 -1.50 -5.55 12.66
CA ASN A 6 -1.84 -4.89 13.91
C ASN A 6 -3.23 -4.25 13.80
N THR A 7 -3.73 -3.79 14.94
CA THR A 7 -5.01 -3.12 14.99
C THR A 7 -4.95 -1.87 15.85
N TYR A 8 -5.68 -0.84 15.44
CA TYR A 8 -5.68 0.45 16.13
C TYR A 8 -7.09 0.91 16.44
N GLN A 9 -7.32 1.28 17.69
CA GLN A 9 -8.56 1.85 18.18
C GLN A 9 -8.41 3.36 18.39
N CYS A 10 -9.53 4.07 18.34
CA CYS A 10 -9.62 5.49 18.69
C CYS A 10 -8.66 6.40 17.89
N CYS A 11 -8.44 6.09 16.62
CA CYS A 11 -7.62 6.91 15.74
C CYS A 11 -8.23 7.01 14.34
N THR A 12 -7.73 7.98 13.57
CA THR A 12 -8.05 8.20 12.17
C THR A 12 -7.31 7.22 11.27
N LEU A 13 -7.74 7.12 10.01
CA LEU A 13 -7.04 6.32 9.00
C LEU A 13 -5.57 6.75 8.87
N ASP A 14 -5.29 8.05 8.86
CA ASP A 14 -3.93 8.57 8.71
C ASP A 14 -3.04 8.25 9.92
N GLU A 15 -3.57 8.38 11.14
CA GLU A 15 -2.85 7.96 12.35
C GLU A 15 -2.58 6.45 12.35
N SER A 16 -3.56 5.63 11.98
CA SER A 16 -3.37 4.18 11.87
C SER A 16 -2.33 3.81 10.79
N THR A 17 -2.30 4.55 9.69
CA THR A 17 -1.34 4.34 8.60
C THR A 17 0.07 4.72 9.03
N SER A 18 0.26 5.88 9.66
CA SER A 18 1.58 6.34 10.15
C SER A 18 2.17 5.35 11.14
N ARG A 19 1.40 4.98 12.16
CA ARG A 19 1.83 4.03 13.20
C ARG A 19 2.20 2.67 12.62
N PHE A 20 1.39 2.15 11.69
CA PHE A 20 1.66 0.86 11.05
C PHE A 20 2.94 0.90 10.23
N CYS A 21 3.15 1.96 9.44
CA CYS A 21 4.36 2.15 8.65
C CYS A 21 5.62 2.29 9.52
N GLU A 22 5.54 2.99 10.67
CA GLU A 22 6.64 3.12 11.63
C GLU A 22 7.00 1.77 12.27
N GLU A 23 6.00 0.99 12.69
CA GLU A 23 6.19 -0.35 13.27
C GLU A 23 6.85 -1.32 12.27
N ILE A 24 6.44 -1.29 11.00
CA ILE A 24 7.04 -2.10 9.94
C ILE A 24 8.48 -1.65 9.65
N SER A 25 8.72 -0.34 9.50
CA SER A 25 10.05 0.23 9.26
C SER A 25 11.03 -0.18 10.36
N SER A 26 10.58 -0.09 11.61
CA SER A 26 11.35 -0.51 12.79
C SER A 26 11.63 -2.02 12.77
N SER A 27 10.61 -2.84 12.45
CA SER A 27 10.74 -4.31 12.39
C SER A 27 11.70 -4.77 11.29
N LEU A 28 11.74 -4.06 10.16
CA LEU A 28 12.63 -4.34 9.03
C LEU A 28 14.00 -3.65 9.16
N ASN A 29 14.20 -2.82 10.19
CA ASN A 29 15.39 -1.98 10.38
C ASN A 29 15.76 -1.20 9.11
N THR A 30 14.77 -0.57 8.49
CA THR A 30 14.92 0.14 7.22
C THR A 30 13.87 1.24 7.10
N GLU A 31 14.01 2.11 6.10
CA GLU A 31 13.10 3.21 5.86
C GLU A 31 12.29 3.00 4.57
N ILE A 32 11.14 3.66 4.50
CA ILE A 32 10.32 3.69 3.28
C ILE A 32 11.05 4.49 2.20
N LYS A 33 11.22 3.87 1.02
CA LYS A 33 11.77 4.49 -0.19
C LYS A 33 10.67 5.19 -0.98
N ASN A 34 9.55 4.51 -1.23
CA ASN A 34 8.44 5.04 -2.02
C ASN A 34 7.14 4.28 -1.71
N THR A 35 5.99 4.90 -2.02
CA THR A 35 4.66 4.33 -1.81
C THR A 35 3.78 4.57 -3.04
N LEU A 36 3.08 3.52 -3.48
CA LEU A 36 2.06 3.59 -4.51
C LEU A 36 0.70 3.26 -3.89
N THR A 37 -0.15 4.27 -3.73
CA THR A 37 -1.54 4.06 -3.29
C THR A 37 -2.37 3.48 -4.42
N ILE A 38 -2.94 2.29 -4.17
CA ILE A 38 -3.81 1.54 -5.09
C ILE A 38 -5.27 1.88 -4.89
N HIS A 39 -5.69 2.12 -3.65
CA HIS A 39 -7.03 2.58 -3.34
C HIS A 39 -7.05 3.36 -2.03
N ARG A 40 -7.87 4.41 -1.98
CA ARG A 40 -8.08 5.17 -0.75
C ARG A 40 -9.51 5.71 -0.69
N ALA A 41 -10.24 5.27 0.32
CA ALA A 41 -11.55 5.79 0.69
C ALA A 41 -11.59 6.05 2.21
N VAL A 42 -12.73 6.54 2.71
CA VAL A 42 -12.89 6.92 4.12
C VAL A 42 -12.62 5.77 5.09
N MET A 43 -12.85 4.52 4.67
CA MET A 43 -12.81 3.32 5.52
C MET A 43 -11.81 2.27 5.04
N VAL A 44 -11.04 2.56 4.00
CA VAL A 44 -10.09 1.62 3.41
C VAL A 44 -8.90 2.35 2.80
N TYR A 45 -7.72 1.80 3.00
CA TYR A 45 -6.49 2.18 2.35
C TYR A 45 -5.77 0.92 1.85
N HIS A 46 -5.34 0.95 0.60
CA HIS A 46 -4.56 -0.10 -0.03
C HIS A 46 -3.38 0.53 -0.77
N ALA A 47 -2.17 0.08 -0.49
CA ALA A 47 -0.97 0.62 -1.11
C ALA A 47 0.16 -0.42 -1.15
N TYR A 48 1.05 -0.27 -2.14
CA TYR A 48 2.34 -0.92 -2.16
C TYR A 48 3.39 0.01 -1.58
N ILE A 49 4.30 -0.52 -0.76
CA ILE A 49 5.41 0.23 -0.15
C ILE A 49 6.73 -0.44 -0.47
N ILE A 50 7.67 0.32 -1.03
CA ILE A 50 9.05 -0.10 -1.25
C ILE A 50 9.89 0.43 -0.09
N PHE A 51 10.73 -0.42 0.47
CA PHE A 51 11.71 -0.06 1.50
C PHE A 51 13.11 0.05 0.90
N LYS A 52 14.04 0.72 1.60
CA LYS A 52 15.44 0.90 1.16
C LYS A 52 16.25 -0.40 1.10
N ASN A 53 15.76 -1.49 1.71
CA ASN A 53 16.34 -2.83 1.59
C ASN A 53 15.70 -3.67 0.47
N ASP A 54 15.07 -3.01 -0.50
CA ASP A 54 14.41 -3.59 -1.68
C ASP A 54 13.22 -4.52 -1.41
N LYS A 55 12.76 -4.59 -0.16
CA LYS A 55 11.50 -5.26 0.16
C LYS A 55 10.32 -4.43 -0.34
N VAL A 56 9.34 -5.13 -0.91
CA VAL A 56 8.06 -4.54 -1.27
C VAL A 56 6.96 -5.21 -0.47
N LEU A 57 6.12 -4.40 0.17
CA LEU A 57 4.98 -4.88 0.93
C LEU A 57 3.68 -4.41 0.29
N ASP A 58 2.70 -5.31 0.24
CA ASP A 58 1.29 -4.96 0.10
C ASP A 58 0.75 -4.55 1.47
N ILE A 59 0.12 -3.39 1.57
CA ILE A 59 -0.50 -2.89 2.80
C ILE A 59 -1.98 -2.66 2.58
N LYS A 60 -2.79 -3.31 3.42
CA LYS A 60 -4.23 -3.14 3.45
C LYS A 60 -4.69 -2.72 4.85
N ILE A 61 -5.40 -1.60 4.92
CA ILE A 61 -5.98 -1.05 6.15
C ILE A 61 -7.48 -0.90 5.95
N GLU A 62 -8.28 -1.51 6.81
CA GLU A 62 -9.74 -1.47 6.73
C GLU A 62 -10.38 -1.17 8.09
N LEU A 63 -11.42 -0.34 8.09
CA LEU A 63 -12.20 -0.07 9.30
C LEU A 63 -13.15 -1.23 9.60
N ASN A 64 -12.92 -1.92 10.71
CA ASN A 64 -13.91 -2.82 11.28
C ASN A 64 -14.99 -2.00 11.99
N LYS A 65 -16.10 -1.74 11.29
CA LYS A 65 -17.24 -0.96 11.78
C LYS A 65 -17.87 -1.51 13.06
N LYS A 66 -17.84 -2.83 13.26
CA LYS A 66 -18.45 -3.48 14.44
C LYS A 66 -17.63 -3.20 15.71
N LYS A 67 -16.30 -3.19 15.56
CA LYS A 67 -15.37 -3.00 16.68
C LYS A 67 -14.78 -1.58 16.76
N LEU A 68 -15.13 -0.70 15.81
CA LEU A 68 -14.61 0.66 15.66
C LEU A 68 -13.08 0.71 15.73
N MET A 69 -12.43 -0.18 14.98
CA MET A 69 -10.97 -0.32 14.95
C MET A 69 -10.46 -0.53 13.54
N TRP A 70 -9.28 0.00 13.26
CA TRP A 70 -8.55 -0.25 12.03
C TRP A 70 -7.86 -1.61 12.11
N VAL A 71 -8.04 -2.42 11.08
CA VAL A 71 -7.31 -3.68 10.89
C VAL A 71 -6.28 -3.42 9.80
N CYS A 72 -5.01 -3.48 10.16
CA CYS A 72 -3.88 -3.21 9.28
C CYS A 72 -3.12 -4.51 9.06
N ILE A 73 -2.93 -4.89 7.80
CA ILE A 73 -2.21 -6.10 7.41
C ILE A 73 -1.20 -5.70 6.34
N CYS A 74 -0.01 -6.29 6.40
CA CYS A 74 0.93 -6.26 5.30
C CYS A 74 1.58 -7.62 5.04
N GLU A 75 1.89 -7.84 3.78
CA GLU A 75 2.53 -9.05 3.29
C GLU A 75 3.65 -8.67 2.31
N GLU A 76 4.79 -9.35 2.43
CA GLU A 76 5.88 -9.24 1.48
C GLU A 76 5.47 -9.84 0.14
N LEU A 77 5.51 -9.01 -0.90
CA LEU A 77 5.23 -9.43 -2.26
C LEU A 77 6.52 -9.78 -2.98
N ASP A 78 6.45 -10.82 -3.81
CA ASP A 78 7.47 -11.02 -4.83
C ASP A 78 7.35 -9.94 -5.93
N LYS A 79 8.47 -9.67 -6.61
CA LYS A 79 8.52 -8.63 -7.63
C LYS A 79 7.64 -8.96 -8.83
N GLU A 80 7.50 -10.23 -9.24
CA GLU A 80 6.74 -10.58 -10.45
C GLU A 80 5.23 -10.32 -10.24
N SER A 81 4.66 -10.83 -9.14
CA SER A 81 3.26 -10.63 -8.75
C SER A 81 2.90 -9.15 -8.59
N LEU A 82 3.85 -8.35 -8.07
CA LEU A 82 3.70 -6.91 -7.93
C LEU A 82 3.62 -6.21 -9.30
N PHE A 83 4.52 -6.55 -10.22
CA PHE A 83 4.51 -5.97 -11.56
C PHE A 83 3.18 -6.28 -12.27
N ASP A 84 2.75 -7.53 -12.26
CA ASP A 84 1.47 -7.95 -12.87
C ASP A 84 0.28 -7.19 -12.27
N SER A 85 0.25 -7.06 -10.95
CA SER A 85 -0.82 -6.36 -10.24
C SER A 85 -0.86 -4.86 -10.61
N ILE A 86 0.29 -4.19 -10.65
CA ILE A 86 0.36 -2.77 -11.04
C ILE A 86 -0.04 -2.57 -12.50
N HIS A 87 0.41 -3.44 -13.41
CA HIS A 87 0.06 -3.34 -14.83
C HIS A 87 -1.45 -3.52 -15.03
N LYS A 88 -2.07 -4.47 -14.33
CA LYS A 88 -3.52 -4.67 -14.36
C LYS A 88 -4.27 -3.42 -13.88
N GLU A 89 -3.86 -2.83 -12.77
CA GLU A 89 -4.46 -1.58 -12.27
C GLU A 89 -4.29 -0.42 -13.26
N MET A 90 -3.13 -0.31 -13.92
CA MET A 90 -2.90 0.69 -14.95
C MET A 90 -3.81 0.51 -16.18
N ILE A 91 -4.13 -0.73 -16.57
CA ILE A 91 -5.07 -1.02 -17.65
C ILE A 91 -6.49 -0.61 -17.23
N LEU A 92 -6.94 -1.02 -16.04
CA LEU A 92 -8.26 -0.66 -15.51
C LEU A 92 -8.45 0.86 -15.37
N ASP A 93 -7.38 1.59 -15.01
CA ASP A 93 -7.37 3.06 -14.95
C ASP A 93 -7.56 3.69 -16.33
N LYS A 94 -6.91 3.15 -17.37
CA LYS A 94 -7.07 3.62 -18.75
C LYS A 94 -8.46 3.31 -19.31
N GLU A 95 -9.05 2.20 -18.92
CA GLU A 95 -10.39 1.75 -19.34
C GLU A 95 -11.53 2.42 -18.54
N GLY A 96 -11.21 3.33 -17.61
CA GLY A 96 -12.19 4.08 -16.83
C GLY A 96 -12.94 3.26 -15.78
N SER A 97 -12.48 2.03 -15.52
CA SER A 97 -13.10 1.09 -14.56
C SER A 97 -12.40 1.08 -13.21
N SER A 98 -11.39 1.93 -12.98
CA SER A 98 -10.64 1.92 -11.72
C SER A 98 -11.44 2.55 -10.57
N ALA A 99 -11.36 1.92 -9.40
CA ALA A 99 -11.86 2.47 -8.14
C ALA A 99 -10.99 3.65 -7.62
N ASN A 100 -10.08 4.17 -8.45
CA ASN A 100 -9.20 5.28 -8.12
C ASN A 100 -9.87 6.59 -8.52
N SER A 101 -10.31 7.35 -7.52
CA SER A 101 -10.91 8.68 -7.65
C SER A 101 -9.97 9.77 -8.22
N ARG A 102 -8.84 9.41 -8.83
CA ARG A 102 -7.77 10.32 -9.28
C ARG A 102 -7.16 9.85 -10.61
N GLY A 103 -7.93 10.01 -11.68
CA GLY A 103 -7.54 9.68 -13.06
C GLY A 103 -6.23 10.34 -13.53
N ARG A 104 -5.65 9.80 -14.61
CA ARG A 104 -4.40 10.17 -15.31
C ARG A 104 -3.09 10.22 -14.49
N LEU A 105 -3.15 10.44 -13.18
CA LEU A 105 -1.98 10.53 -12.29
C LEU A 105 -1.52 9.18 -11.75
N PHE A 106 -2.40 8.17 -11.73
CA PHE A 106 -2.03 6.83 -11.24
C PHE A 106 -0.95 6.20 -12.13
N GLY A 107 -1.17 6.15 -13.45
CA GLY A 107 -0.19 5.59 -14.39
C GLY A 107 1.21 6.19 -14.24
N PHE A 108 1.33 7.51 -14.11
CA PHE A 108 2.63 8.17 -13.90
C PHE A 108 3.29 7.76 -12.57
N ARG A 109 2.52 7.66 -11.48
CA ARG A 109 3.03 7.23 -10.17
C ARG A 109 3.44 5.76 -10.20
N ALA A 110 2.66 4.92 -10.87
CA ALA A 110 2.92 3.50 -11.05
C ALA A 110 4.20 3.28 -11.86
N GLU A 111 4.39 3.99 -12.98
CA GLU A 111 5.62 3.92 -13.77
C GLU A 111 6.85 4.33 -12.96
N ARG A 112 6.75 5.42 -12.17
CA ARG A 112 7.84 5.83 -11.27
C ARG A 112 8.14 4.76 -10.22
N PHE A 113 7.10 4.20 -9.60
CA PHE A 113 7.23 3.16 -8.59
C PHE A 113 7.90 1.90 -9.15
N LEU A 114 7.50 1.45 -10.35
CA LEU A 114 8.12 0.30 -11.02
C LEU A 114 9.60 0.54 -11.36
N ARG A 115 9.97 1.76 -11.78
CA ARG A 115 11.39 2.13 -11.99
C ARG A 115 12.21 2.03 -10.71
N ASP A 116 11.63 2.38 -9.57
CA ASP A 116 12.32 2.30 -8.27
C ASP A 116 12.54 0.85 -7.78
N ILE A 117 11.81 -0.13 -8.33
CA ILE A 117 11.92 -1.57 -8.00
C ILE A 117 12.86 -2.31 -8.95
N ALA A 118 12.94 -1.84 -10.19
CA ALA A 118 13.75 -2.43 -11.25
C ALA A 118 15.25 -2.10 -11.13
N GLN A 119 15.62 -1.11 -10.30
CA GLN A 119 17.00 -0.79 -9.93
C GLN A 119 17.49 -1.70 -8.81
#